data_AF-A0A931TLU0-F1
#
_entry.id   AF-A0A931TLU0-F1
#
_cell.length_a   1.000
_cell.length_b   1.000
_cell.length_c   1.000
_cell.angle_alpha   90.00
_cell.angle_beta   90.00
_cell.angle_gamma   90.00
#
_symmetry.space_group_name_H-M   'P 1'
#
loop_
_entity.id
_entity.type
_entity.pdbx_description
1 polymer ?
#
loop_
_entity_poly.entity_id
_entity_poly.type
_entity_poly.pdbx_seq_one_letter_code
_entity_poly.pdbx_strand_id
1 'polypeptide(L)'
;MILFHAPHSDGKYVRGPRGLPPWLESDVDDASQTDAPVLITGDADTAAWIARLIYLRMAHCDGPFRVLDAADTETSFGDRLNRILRDAARSGARGVLFLRELAAAGPAVQAELNCWLGRPPGTGGAAPRLIASTTLPLEDLTEAGGFDRALYRRIARCQIRTHGAGDGTAG
;
A
#
# COMPACT_ATOMS: atom_id res chain seq x y z
N MET A 1 -14.96 -24.24 6.95
CA MET A 1 -14.85 -23.40 5.75
C MET A 1 -15.46 -22.05 6.09
N ILE A 2 -14.65 -21.04 6.36
CA ILE A 2 -15.15 -19.71 6.76
C ILE A 2 -14.94 -18.79 5.56
N LEU A 3 -16.00 -18.52 4.82
CA LEU A 3 -16.03 -17.47 3.80
C LEU A 3 -16.28 -16.14 4.52
N PHE A 4 -15.34 -15.22 4.45
CA PHE A 4 -15.57 -13.84 4.87
C PHE A 4 -16.44 -13.16 3.78
N HIS A 5 -17.73 -12.99 4.07
CA HIS A 5 -18.66 -12.22 3.25
C HIS A 5 -18.58 -10.74 3.63
N ALA A 6 -17.77 -9.96 2.91
CA ALA A 6 -17.93 -8.51 2.86
C ALA A 6 -18.67 -8.17 1.55
N PRO A 7 -19.84 -7.52 1.58
CA PRO A 7 -20.53 -7.10 0.36
C PRO A 7 -19.78 -5.92 -0.26
N HIS A 8 -19.21 -6.10 -1.46
CA HIS A 8 -18.66 -5.00 -2.26
C HIS A 8 -19.07 -5.16 -3.73
N SER A 9 -19.51 -4.07 -4.33
CA SER A 9 -20.27 -3.97 -5.58
C SER A 9 -19.53 -4.27 -6.89
N ASP A 10 -18.32 -4.83 -6.87
CA ASP A 10 -17.46 -4.92 -8.09
C ASP A 10 -17.00 -6.35 -8.44
N GLY A 11 -17.61 -7.38 -7.85
CA GLY A 11 -17.57 -8.77 -8.36
C GLY A 11 -16.21 -9.49 -8.41
N LYS A 12 -15.09 -8.83 -8.09
CA LYS A 12 -13.75 -9.44 -8.06
C LYS A 12 -13.40 -9.88 -6.64
N TYR A 13 -13.69 -11.13 -6.33
CA TYR A 13 -13.22 -11.78 -5.11
C TYR A 13 -11.72 -12.06 -5.22
N VAL A 14 -10.90 -11.41 -4.40
CA VAL A 14 -9.51 -11.84 -4.19
C VAL A 14 -9.57 -13.05 -3.27
N ARG A 15 -9.39 -14.25 -3.84
CA ARG A 15 -9.36 -15.50 -3.08
C ARG A 15 -8.02 -15.57 -2.34
N GLY A 16 -8.00 -15.09 -1.09
CA GLY A 16 -6.82 -15.18 -0.23
C GLY A 16 -6.50 -16.61 0.22
N PRO A 17 -5.32 -16.84 0.83
CA PRO A 17 -4.98 -18.10 1.50
C PRO A 17 -5.99 -18.44 2.62
N ARG A 18 -5.95 -19.69 3.12
CA ARG A 18 -6.93 -20.32 4.05
C ARG A 18 -7.03 -19.70 5.47
N GLY A 19 -6.85 -18.39 5.60
CA GLY A 19 -6.74 -17.64 6.84
C GLY A 19 -5.38 -16.94 6.92
N LEU A 20 -5.33 -15.77 7.56
CA LEU A 20 -4.07 -15.14 7.93
C LEU A 20 -3.40 -16.00 9.01
N PRO A 21 -2.08 -16.24 8.96
CA PRO A 21 -1.40 -16.78 10.12
C PRO A 21 -1.47 -15.77 11.28
N PRO A 22 -1.52 -16.22 12.55
CA PRO A 22 -1.75 -15.32 13.70
C PRO A 22 -0.75 -14.15 13.80
N TRP A 23 0.51 -14.37 13.43
CA TRP A 23 1.53 -13.33 13.43
C TRP A 23 1.23 -12.21 12.41
N LEU A 24 0.68 -12.56 11.25
CA LEU A 24 0.30 -11.59 10.23
C LEU A 24 -1.04 -10.91 10.55
N GLU A 25 -1.93 -11.61 11.24
CA GLU A 25 -3.20 -11.06 11.66
C GLU A 25 -3.04 -9.87 12.60
N SER A 26 -2.16 -9.96 13.60
CA SER A 26 -1.85 -8.84 14.49
C SER A 26 -1.30 -7.63 13.72
N ASP A 27 -0.36 -7.86 12.80
CA ASP A 27 0.23 -6.78 11.98
C ASP A 27 -0.81 -6.08 11.09
N VAL A 28 -1.74 -6.86 10.51
CA VAL A 28 -2.84 -6.34 9.68
C VAL A 28 -3.84 -5.55 10.54
N ASP A 29 -4.15 -6.03 11.73
CA ASP A 29 -5.03 -5.34 12.66
C ASP A 29 -4.41 -4.02 13.11
N ASP A 30 -3.16 -4.03 13.57
CA ASP A 30 -2.44 -2.82 13.98
C ASP A 30 -2.34 -1.81 12.82
N ALA A 31 -2.02 -2.29 11.61
CA ALA A 31 -2.02 -1.44 10.43
C ALA A 31 -3.42 -0.86 10.16
N SER A 32 -4.51 -1.61 10.32
CA SER A 32 -5.87 -1.12 10.06
C SER A 32 -6.31 0.01 11.00
N GLN A 33 -5.72 0.11 12.19
CA GLN A 33 -6.09 1.09 13.22
C GLN A 33 -5.35 2.44 13.10
N THR A 34 -4.42 2.59 12.16
CA THR A 34 -3.64 3.83 12.01
C THR A 34 -3.82 4.45 10.62
N ASP A 35 -3.59 5.76 10.51
CA ASP A 35 -3.51 6.46 9.22
C ASP A 35 -2.08 6.44 8.62
N ALA A 36 -1.13 5.76 9.29
CA ALA A 36 0.25 5.72 8.84
C ALA A 36 0.38 5.00 7.48
N PRO A 37 1.31 5.45 6.62
CA PRO A 37 1.70 4.68 5.44
C PRO A 37 2.16 3.28 5.83
N VAL A 38 1.72 2.28 5.06
CA VAL A 38 2.10 0.88 5.26
C VAL A 38 2.98 0.43 4.10
N LEU A 39 4.09 -0.24 4.40
CA LEU A 39 4.91 -0.94 3.42
C LEU A 39 4.73 -2.45 3.59
N ILE A 40 4.29 -3.12 2.52
CA ILE A 40 4.18 -4.57 2.48
C ILE A 40 5.33 -5.11 1.65
N THR A 41 6.19 -5.94 2.23
CA THR A 41 7.30 -6.57 1.52
C THR A 41 7.02 -8.06 1.32
N GLY A 42 7.06 -8.51 0.07
CA GLY A 42 6.97 -9.90 -0.34
C GLY A 42 6.17 -10.07 -1.64
N ASP A 43 5.61 -11.26 -1.84
CA ASP A 43 4.90 -11.61 -3.08
C ASP A 43 3.75 -10.63 -3.43
N ALA A 44 3.64 -10.28 -4.72
CA ALA A 44 2.74 -9.23 -5.19
C ALA A 44 1.26 -9.55 -4.98
N ASP A 45 0.83 -10.80 -5.19
CA ASP A 45 -0.56 -11.22 -5.00
C ASP A 45 -0.92 -11.24 -3.52
N THR A 46 0.00 -11.73 -2.69
CA THR A 46 -0.15 -11.73 -1.24
C THR A 46 -0.22 -10.30 -0.69
N ALA A 47 0.64 -9.40 -1.19
CA ALA A 47 0.64 -8.00 -0.78
C ALA A 47 -0.65 -7.27 -1.19
N ALA A 48 -1.16 -7.52 -2.40
CA ALA A 48 -2.43 -6.96 -2.85
C ALA A 48 -3.61 -7.44 -1.99
N TRP A 49 -3.61 -8.73 -1.61
CA TRP A 49 -4.61 -9.28 -0.71
C TRP A 49 -4.54 -8.66 0.70
N ILE A 50 -3.34 -8.52 1.27
CA ILE A 50 -3.13 -7.86 2.57
C ILE A 50 -3.58 -6.41 2.52
N ALA A 51 -3.19 -5.65 1.50
CA ALA A 51 -3.61 -4.26 1.34
C ALA A 51 -5.13 -4.11 1.32
N ARG A 52 -5.82 -5.05 0.64
CA ARG A 52 -7.28 -5.08 0.62
C ARG A 52 -7.88 -5.42 1.98
N LEU A 53 -7.28 -6.36 2.72
CA LEU A 53 -7.72 -6.69 4.07
C LEU A 53 -7.57 -5.51 5.04
N ILE A 54 -6.43 -4.80 5.00
CA ILE A 54 -6.22 -3.59 5.80
C ILE A 54 -7.34 -2.59 5.49
N TYR A 55 -7.59 -2.30 4.21
CA TYR A 55 -8.66 -1.39 3.79
C TYR A 55 -10.04 -1.81 4.32
N LEU A 56 -10.38 -3.10 4.25
CA LEU A 56 -11.67 -3.61 4.73
C LEU A 56 -11.80 -3.58 6.27
N ARG A 57 -10.69 -3.57 7.01
CA ARG A 57 -10.66 -3.53 8.48
C ARG A 57 -10.54 -2.10 9.04
N MET A 58 -10.29 -1.09 8.20
CA MET A 58 -10.23 0.32 8.63
C MET A 58 -11.60 0.81 9.11
N ALA A 59 -11.62 1.57 10.20
CA ALA A 59 -12.85 2.15 10.77
C ALA A 59 -13.59 3.14 9.84
N HIS A 60 -12.89 3.67 8.82
CA HIS A 60 -13.39 4.69 7.89
C HIS A 60 -13.25 4.24 6.42
N CYS A 61 -13.77 3.05 6.08
CA CYS A 61 -13.68 2.47 4.74
C CYS A 61 -14.64 3.10 3.69
N ASP A 62 -15.19 4.29 3.95
CA ASP A 62 -16.18 4.93 3.06
C ASP A 62 -15.55 5.54 1.79
N GLY A 63 -14.23 5.72 1.78
CA GLY A 63 -13.50 6.22 0.62
C GLY A 63 -13.05 5.12 -0.35
N PRO A 64 -12.74 5.46 -1.62
CA PRO A 64 -12.39 4.46 -2.62
C PRO A 64 -11.02 3.81 -2.36
N PHE A 65 -10.91 2.52 -2.67
CA PHE A 65 -9.63 1.82 -2.81
C PHE A 65 -9.12 1.93 -4.25
N ARG A 66 -8.07 2.71 -4.48
CA ARG A 66 -7.45 2.94 -5.79
C ARG A 66 -6.13 2.21 -5.87
N VAL A 67 -5.81 1.64 -7.03
CA VAL A 67 -4.55 0.92 -7.26
C VAL A 67 -3.75 1.67 -8.32
N LEU A 68 -2.46 1.88 -8.06
CA LEU A 68 -1.47 2.32 -9.02
C LEU A 68 -0.29 1.37 -9.03
N ASP A 69 0.41 1.30 -10.15
CA ASP A 69 1.66 0.55 -10.28
C ASP A 69 2.81 1.55 -10.42
N ALA A 70 3.83 1.44 -9.56
CA ALA A 70 4.97 2.34 -9.58
C ALA A 70 5.96 2.00 -10.71
N ALA A 71 5.86 0.79 -11.28
CA ALA A 71 6.62 0.39 -12.46
C ALA A 71 6.05 0.98 -13.75
N ASP A 72 4.87 1.63 -13.71
CA ASP A 72 4.28 2.27 -14.88
C ASP A 72 5.13 3.50 -15.26
N THR A 73 6.06 3.29 -16.20
CA THR A 73 7.01 4.29 -16.69
C THR A 73 6.38 5.34 -17.60
N GLU A 74 5.06 5.27 -17.84
CA GLU A 74 4.40 6.28 -18.64
C GLU A 74 4.46 7.65 -17.97
N THR A 75 4.53 8.70 -18.78
CA THR A 75 4.42 10.12 -18.40
C THR A 75 3.15 10.43 -17.57
N SER A 76 2.24 9.46 -17.42
CA SER A 76 0.96 9.59 -16.78
C SER A 76 0.92 9.24 -15.28
N PHE A 77 1.99 8.73 -14.65
CA PHE A 77 1.95 8.42 -13.21
C PHE A 77 1.53 9.63 -12.38
N GLY A 78 2.22 10.76 -12.55
CA GLY A 78 1.91 12.00 -11.84
C GLY A 78 0.51 12.52 -12.14
N ASP A 79 0.05 12.41 -13.39
CA ASP A 79 -1.31 12.80 -13.77
C ASP A 79 -2.38 11.91 -13.10
N ARG A 80 -2.14 10.60 -13.02
CA ARG A 80 -3.03 9.64 -12.36
C ARG A 80 -3.04 9.86 -10.85
N LEU A 81 -1.87 10.06 -10.23
CA LEU A 81 -1.76 10.42 -8.82
C LEU A 81 -2.51 11.73 -8.54
N ASN A 82 -2.24 12.79 -9.31
CA ASN A 82 -2.92 14.08 -9.17
C ASN A 82 -4.44 13.98 -9.39
N ARG A 83 -4.91 13.10 -10.29
CA ARG A 83 -6.34 12.83 -10.46
C ARG A 83 -6.93 12.19 -9.21
N ILE A 84 -6.30 11.14 -8.68
CA ILE A 84 -6.75 10.47 -7.45
C ILE A 84 -6.79 11.46 -6.27
N LEU A 85 -5.75 12.28 -6.12
CA LEU A 85 -5.70 13.29 -5.06
C LEU A 85 -6.81 14.35 -5.19
N ARG A 86 -7.08 14.82 -6.42
CA ARG A 86 -8.18 15.76 -6.68
C ARG A 86 -9.54 15.14 -6.40
N ASP A 87 -9.75 13.87 -6.78
CA ASP A 87 -11.02 13.18 -6.56
C ASP A 87 -11.26 12.92 -5.06
N ALA A 88 -10.21 12.56 -4.31
CA ALA A 88 -10.27 12.44 -2.85
C ALA A 88 -10.59 13.78 -2.18
N ALA A 89 -9.94 14.87 -2.62
CA ALA A 89 -10.22 16.22 -2.13
C ALA A 89 -11.65 16.69 -2.42
N ARG A 90 -12.20 16.37 -3.61
CA ARG A 90 -13.56 16.75 -4.02
C ARG A 90 -14.64 15.96 -3.29
N SER A 91 -14.43 14.65 -3.11
CA SER A 91 -15.41 13.79 -2.43
C SER A 91 -15.42 14.00 -0.92
N GLY A 92 -14.33 14.53 -0.35
CA GLY A 92 -14.15 14.63 1.10
C GLY A 92 -13.93 13.27 1.78
N ALA A 93 -13.98 12.17 1.02
CA ALA A 93 -13.82 10.82 1.53
C ALA A 93 -12.33 10.45 1.58
N ARG A 94 -11.86 10.04 2.76
CA ARG A 94 -10.51 9.48 2.95
C ARG A 94 -10.50 8.04 2.40
N GLY A 95 -10.02 7.87 1.17
CA GLY A 95 -9.82 6.56 0.55
C GLY A 95 -8.45 5.95 0.87
N VAL A 96 -8.13 4.88 0.15
CA VAL A 96 -6.81 4.23 0.18
C VAL A 96 -6.21 4.23 -1.23
N LEU A 97 -4.94 4.59 -1.33
CA LEU A 97 -4.11 4.37 -2.50
C LEU A 97 -3.19 3.18 -2.24
N PHE A 98 -3.39 2.09 -2.97
CA PHE A 98 -2.49 0.96 -3.02
C PHE A 98 -1.50 1.14 -4.17
N LEU A 99 -0.21 1.21 -3.85
CA LEU A 99 0.88 1.39 -4.80
C LEU A 99 1.69 0.10 -4.94
N ARG A 100 1.65 -0.51 -6.12
CA ARG A 100 2.34 -1.76 -6.46
C ARG A 100 3.79 -1.52 -6.85
N GLU A 101 4.66 -2.49 -6.53
CA GLU A 101 6.07 -2.54 -6.89
C GLU A 101 6.81 -1.20 -6.69
N LEU A 102 6.74 -0.63 -5.48
CA LEU A 102 7.39 0.63 -5.14
C LEU A 102 8.91 0.62 -5.43
N ALA A 103 9.58 -0.53 -5.34
CA ALA A 103 10.98 -0.67 -5.73
C ALA A 103 11.27 -0.35 -7.20
N ALA A 104 10.28 -0.50 -8.09
CA ALA A 104 10.40 -0.17 -9.51
C ALA A 104 10.16 1.32 -9.80
N ALA A 105 9.83 2.13 -8.80
CA ALA A 105 9.60 3.57 -8.97
C ALA A 105 10.89 4.25 -9.48
N GLY A 106 10.83 4.89 -10.66
CA GLY A 106 11.91 5.73 -11.13
C GLY A 106 12.08 7.01 -10.29
N PRO A 107 13.21 7.75 -10.42
CA PRO A 107 13.48 8.93 -9.60
C PRO A 107 12.39 10.01 -9.66
N ALA A 108 11.74 10.20 -10.82
CA ALA A 108 10.63 11.14 -10.97
C ALA A 108 9.41 10.73 -10.13
N VAL A 109 9.02 9.46 -10.19
CA VAL A 109 7.93 8.88 -9.38
C VAL A 109 8.24 8.98 -7.89
N GLN A 110 9.48 8.65 -7.50
CA GLN A 110 9.93 8.79 -6.11
C GLN A 110 9.83 10.24 -5.63
N ALA A 111 10.27 11.22 -6.45
CA ALA A 111 10.18 12.64 -6.11
C ALA A 111 8.73 13.12 -5.95
N GLU A 112 7.81 12.68 -6.81
CA GLU A 112 6.38 13.01 -6.70
C GLU A 112 5.74 12.43 -5.43
N LEU A 113 6.01 11.16 -5.14
CA LEU A 113 5.55 10.51 -3.90
C LEU A 113 6.11 11.21 -2.67
N ASN A 114 7.39 11.58 -2.71
CA ASN A 114 8.05 12.27 -1.61
C ASN A 114 7.49 13.68 -1.39
N CYS A 115 7.16 14.39 -2.48
CA CYS A 115 6.48 15.68 -2.44
C CYS A 115 5.08 15.55 -1.83
N TRP A 116 4.29 14.56 -2.27
CA TRP A 116 2.94 14.32 -1.75
C TRP A 116 2.95 13.96 -0.26
N LEU A 117 3.76 12.97 0.16
CA LEU A 117 3.87 12.54 1.56
C LEU A 117 4.52 13.59 2.48
N GLY A 118 5.26 14.53 1.90
CA GLY A 118 5.87 15.65 2.63
C GLY A 118 4.93 16.81 2.90
N ARG A 119 3.71 16.84 2.33
CA ARG A 119 2.76 17.94 2.56
C ARG A 119 2.26 17.93 4.00
N PRO A 120 2.18 19.10 4.65
CA PRO A 120 1.64 19.17 6.00
C PRO A 120 0.16 18.73 6.03
N PRO A 121 -0.28 18.10 7.13
CA PRO A 121 -1.68 17.77 7.31
C PRO A 121 -2.54 19.04 7.19
N GLY A 122 -3.65 18.96 6.44
CA GLY A 122 -4.58 20.08 6.22
C GLY A 122 -4.34 20.88 4.94
N THR A 123 -3.16 20.79 4.30
CA THR A 123 -2.92 21.41 2.98
C THR A 123 -3.31 20.45 1.86
N GLY A 124 -4.59 20.45 1.46
CA GLY A 124 -5.04 19.71 0.27
C GLY A 124 -6.25 18.79 0.42
N GLY A 125 -7.02 18.91 1.50
CA GLY A 125 -8.21 18.09 1.74
C GLY A 125 -7.90 16.68 2.28
N ALA A 126 -8.89 15.79 2.20
CA ALA A 126 -8.78 14.40 2.62
C ALA A 126 -7.85 13.60 1.67
N ALA A 127 -6.54 13.61 1.92
CA ALA A 127 -5.61 12.77 1.18
C ALA A 127 -5.90 11.28 1.46
N PRO A 128 -5.81 10.40 0.43
CA PRO A 128 -5.96 8.98 0.65
C PRO A 128 -4.79 8.45 1.49
N ARG A 129 -5.05 7.43 2.30
CA ARG A 129 -4.01 6.70 3.00
C ARG A 129 -3.16 5.92 2.00
N LEU A 130 -1.84 5.88 2.18
CA LEU A 130 -0.93 5.09 1.34
C LEU A 130 -0.74 3.68 1.92
N ILE A 131 -0.92 2.66 1.07
CA ILE A 131 -0.39 1.31 1.28
C ILE A 131 0.52 1.03 0.08
N ALA A 132 1.80 0.77 0.30
CA ALA A 132 2.75 0.42 -0.74
C ALA A 132 3.14 -1.06 -0.63
N SER A 133 3.49 -1.67 -1.76
CA SER A 133 4.05 -3.01 -1.80
C SER A 133 5.34 -3.06 -2.60
N THR A 134 6.18 -4.05 -2.30
CA THR A 134 7.44 -4.30 -3.00
C THR A 134 7.81 -5.77 -2.87
N THR A 135 8.32 -6.36 -3.94
CA THR A 135 8.95 -7.69 -3.90
C THR A 135 10.40 -7.65 -3.43
N LEU A 136 11.04 -6.48 -3.45
CA LEU A 136 12.44 -6.28 -3.07
C LEU A 136 12.59 -5.54 -1.72
N PRO A 137 13.64 -5.82 -0.94
CA PRO A 137 13.97 -5.06 0.25
C PRO A 137 14.38 -3.62 -0.11
N LEU A 138 13.53 -2.63 0.24
CA LEU A 138 13.83 -1.21 -0.05
C LEU A 138 15.02 -0.66 0.75
N GLU A 139 15.35 -1.29 1.88
CA GLU A 139 16.51 -0.90 2.69
C GLU A 139 17.80 -1.06 1.87
N ASP A 140 18.04 -2.25 1.32
CA ASP A 140 19.19 -2.55 0.45
C ASP A 140 19.25 -1.62 -0.76
N LEU A 141 18.11 -1.37 -1.42
CA LEU A 141 18.03 -0.43 -2.54
C LEU A 141 18.33 1.01 -2.13
N THR A 142 17.94 1.42 -0.93
CA THR A 142 18.25 2.74 -0.38
C THR A 142 19.73 2.89 -0.06
N GLU A 143 20.36 1.84 0.48
CA GLU A 143 21.80 1.81 0.75
C GLU A 143 22.63 1.85 -0.53
N ALA A 144 22.17 1.14 -1.57
CA ALA A 144 22.79 1.15 -2.89
C ALA A 144 22.53 2.45 -3.68
N GLY A 145 21.71 3.38 -3.17
CA GLY A 145 21.36 4.63 -3.84
C GLY A 145 20.33 4.49 -4.96
N GLY A 146 19.70 3.32 -5.12
CA GLY A 146 18.62 3.06 -6.07
C GLY A 146 17.24 3.55 -5.61
N PHE A 147 17.10 3.90 -4.33
CA PHE A 147 15.85 4.38 -3.75
C PHE A 147 16.06 5.60 -2.83
N ASP A 148 15.16 6.57 -2.89
CA ASP A 148 15.23 7.81 -2.12
C ASP A 148 15.09 7.54 -0.62
N ARG A 149 16.15 7.87 0.12
CA ARG A 149 16.24 7.63 1.56
C ARG A 149 15.18 8.37 2.37
N ALA A 150 14.75 9.55 1.94
CA ALA A 150 13.73 10.32 2.65
C ALA A 150 12.35 9.70 2.47
N LEU A 151 12.03 9.24 1.26
CA LEU A 151 10.82 8.51 0.93
C LEU A 151 10.74 7.20 1.69
N TYR A 152 11.83 6.43 1.72
CA TYR A 152 11.91 5.18 2.50
C TYR A 152 11.55 5.42 3.97
N ARG A 153 12.18 6.41 4.62
CA ARG A 153 11.91 6.75 6.03
C ARG A 153 10.47 7.20 6.29
N ARG A 154 9.79 7.78 5.29
CA ARG A 154 8.38 8.20 5.40
C ARG A 154 7.42 7.02 5.32
N ILE A 155 7.69 6.06 4.44
CA ILE A 155 6.82 4.93 4.15
C ILE A 155 7.06 3.76 5.10
N ALA A 156 8.31 3.52 5.50
CA ALA A 156 8.72 2.36 6.31
C ALA A 156 8.37 2.45 7.81
N ARG A 157 7.35 3.26 8.18
CA ARG A 157 6.91 3.45 9.58
C ARG A 157 6.05 2.29 10.09
N CYS A 158 5.23 1.71 9.22
CA CYS A 158 4.48 0.50 9.47
C CYS A 158 4.87 -0.49 8.37
N GLN A 159 5.49 -1.61 8.75
CA GLN A 159 6.01 -2.59 7.81
C GLN A 159 5.34 -3.93 8.08
N ILE A 160 4.90 -4.59 7.01
CA ILE A 160 4.39 -5.95 7.04
C ILE A 160 5.26 -6.77 6.11
N ARG A 161 5.89 -7.81 6.63
CA ARG A 161 6.72 -8.73 5.84
C ARG A 161 5.98 -10.03 5.64
N THR A 162 5.75 -10.42 4.40
CA THR A 162 5.23 -11.75 4.10
C THR A 162 6.44 -12.67 3.95
N HIS A 163 6.54 -13.67 4.82
CA HIS A 163 7.49 -14.74 4.61
C HIS A 163 7.10 -15.41 3.29
N GLY A 164 8.01 -15.44 2.32
CA GLY A 164 7.83 -16.25 1.13
C GLY A 164 7.54 -17.69 1.57
N ALA A 165 6.76 -18.43 0.79
CA ALA A 165 6.43 -19.84 1.05
C ALA A 165 7.66 -20.80 1.04
N GLY A 166 8.88 -20.29 1.24
CA GLY A 166 10.17 -20.98 1.16
C GLY A 166 10.78 -21.40 2.50
N ASP A 167 10.29 -20.94 3.65
CA ASP A 167 10.79 -21.41 4.97
C ASP A 167 10.12 -22.72 5.43
N GLY A 168 9.74 -23.56 4.46
CA GLY A 168 9.49 -24.98 4.70
C GLY A 168 10.82 -25.68 4.92
N THR A 169 11.39 -25.49 6.10
CA THR A 169 12.57 -26.19 6.57
C THR A 169 12.31 -27.69 6.47
N ALA A 170 13.09 -28.33 5.61
CA ALA A 170 13.35 -29.76 5.69
C ALA A 170 13.84 -30.06 7.11
N GLY A 171 13.04 -30.82 7.85
CA GLY A 171 13.39 -31.47 9.10
C GLY A 171 13.13 -32.96 8.97
#